data_AF-A0AA35D6K9-F1
#
_entry.id   AF-A0AA35D6K9-F1
#
_cell.length_a   1.000
_cell.length_b   1.000
_cell.length_c   1.000
_cell.angle_alpha   90.00
_cell.angle_beta   90.00
_cell.angle_gamma   90.00
#
_symmetry.space_group_name_H-M   'P 1'
#
loop_
_entity.id
_entity.type
_entity.pdbx_description
1 polymer ?
#
loop_
_entity_poly.entity_id
_entity_poly.type
_entity_poly.pdbx_seq_one_letter_code
_entity_poly.pdbx_strand_id
1 'polypeptide(L)'
;MTHEERFTTSHWETLLQQVVLEVQHMASICQVALDAPRVAERVLANDGYVAGHSNPAAFKKLRDLMLLHHAVTRQMVDELGGTAAVTIAEQVREHLAARSHHGNDVP
;
A
#
# COMPACT_ATOMS: atom_id res chain seq x y z
N MET A 1 32.96 1.33 0.26
CA MET A 1 32.28 0.50 -0.76
C MET A 1 30.87 1.06 -0.90
N THR A 2 30.58 1.82 -1.95
CA THR A 2 29.22 2.32 -2.22
C THR A 2 28.78 1.71 -3.54
N HIS A 3 28.14 0.55 -3.46
CA HIS A 3 27.28 0.12 -4.55
C HIS A 3 25.94 0.83 -4.30
N GLU A 4 25.75 2.01 -4.90
CA GLU A 4 24.41 2.58 -5.02
C GLU A 4 23.65 1.66 -5.98
N GLU A 5 22.91 0.70 -5.45
CA GLU A 5 21.94 -0.09 -6.22
C GLU A 5 20.81 0.84 -6.66
N ARG A 6 21.03 1.56 -7.76
CA ARG A 6 20.00 2.41 -8.37
C ARG A 6 18.96 1.53 -9.03
N PHE A 7 17.78 1.46 -8.43
CA PHE A 7 16.64 0.78 -9.02
C PHE A 7 16.04 1.59 -10.17
N THR A 8 15.51 0.90 -11.17
CA THR A 8 14.80 1.54 -12.29
C THR A 8 13.42 2.03 -11.85
N THR A 9 12.85 3.00 -12.57
CA THR A 9 11.47 3.46 -12.38
C THR A 9 10.46 2.30 -12.39
N SER A 10 10.63 1.34 -13.33
CA SER A 10 9.76 0.17 -13.44
C SER A 10 9.86 -0.78 -12.24
N HIS A 11 11.04 -0.86 -11.61
CA HIS A 11 11.22 -1.63 -10.38
C HIS A 11 10.41 -1.01 -9.24
N TRP A 12 10.49 0.31 -9.08
CA TRP A 12 9.73 1.04 -8.06
C TRP A 12 8.22 0.93 -8.26
N GLU A 13 7.75 1.06 -9.50
CA GLU A 13 6.34 0.87 -9.84
C GLU A 13 5.85 -0.54 -9.46
N THR A 14 6.60 -1.56 -9.85
CA THR A 14 6.27 -2.97 -9.53
C THR A 14 6.25 -3.20 -8.02
N LEU A 15 7.27 -2.72 -7.30
CA LEU A 15 7.39 -2.87 -5.85
C LEU A 15 6.22 -2.19 -5.14
N LEU A 16 5.92 -0.94 -5.49
CA LEU A 16 4.81 -0.19 -4.90
C LEU A 16 3.48 -0.88 -5.20
N GLN A 17 3.25 -1.34 -6.43
CA GLN A 17 2.04 -2.07 -6.81
C GLN A 17 1.84 -3.34 -5.98
N GLN A 18 2.90 -4.14 -5.79
CA GLN A 18 2.84 -5.35 -4.98
C GLN A 18 2.49 -5.06 -3.52
N VAL A 19 3.10 -4.03 -2.93
CA VAL A 19 2.81 -3.61 -1.56
C VAL A 19 1.36 -3.15 -1.43
N VAL A 20 0.88 -2.26 -2.32
CA VAL A 20 -0.49 -1.75 -2.26
C VAL A 20 -1.51 -2.88 -2.45
N LEU A 21 -1.26 -3.83 -3.34
CA LEU A 21 -2.14 -4.98 -3.54
C LEU A 21 -2.27 -5.82 -2.26
N GLU A 22 -1.16 -6.10 -1.58
CA GLU A 22 -1.18 -6.89 -0.36
C GLU A 22 -1.79 -6.10 0.81
N VAL A 23 -1.64 -4.76 0.86
CA VAL A 23 -2.38 -3.89 1.79
C VAL A 23 -3.88 -4.02 1.58
N GLN A 24 -4.36 -3.91 0.33
CA GLN A 24 -5.79 -4.04 0.01
C GLN A 24 -6.33 -5.43 0.38
N HIS A 25 -5.59 -6.48 0.05
CA HIS A 25 -5.95 -7.85 0.40
C HIS A 25 -6.06 -8.05 1.92
N MET A 26 -5.07 -7.59 2.69
CA MET A 26 -5.10 -7.72 4.15
C MET A 26 -6.17 -6.85 4.80
N ALA A 27 -6.44 -5.66 4.26
CA ALA A 27 -7.53 -4.80 4.69
C ALA A 27 -8.88 -5.47 4.48
N SER A 28 -9.08 -6.15 3.34
CA SER A 28 -10.28 -6.96 3.07
C SER A 28 -10.43 -8.11 4.08
N ILE A 29 -9.36 -8.84 4.40
CA ILE A 29 -9.39 -9.92 5.40
C ILE A 29 -9.78 -9.40 6.78
N CYS A 30 -9.25 -8.23 7.17
CA CYS A 30 -9.55 -7.61 8.46
C CYS A 30 -10.88 -6.84 8.49
N GLN A 31 -11.53 -6.66 7.33
CA GLN A 31 -12.68 -5.78 7.15
C GLN A 31 -12.39 -4.35 7.63
N VAL A 32 -11.26 -3.79 7.19
CA VAL A 32 -10.82 -2.43 7.52
C VAL A 32 -11.08 -1.52 6.31
N ALA A 33 -11.90 -0.48 6.51
CA ALA A 33 -12.18 0.54 5.51
C ALA A 33 -11.07 1.61 5.49
N LEU A 34 -9.98 1.36 4.75
CA LEU A 34 -8.82 2.26 4.70
C LEU A 34 -9.10 3.63 4.08
N ASP A 35 -10.16 3.74 3.30
CA ASP A 35 -10.68 4.99 2.71
C ASP A 35 -11.44 5.86 3.72
N ALA A 36 -11.86 5.28 4.86
CA ALA A 36 -12.57 6.02 5.88
C ALA A 36 -11.63 6.95 6.67
N PRO A 37 -12.12 8.13 7.11
CA PRO A 37 -11.30 9.11 7.81
C PRO A 37 -10.62 8.53 9.05
N ARG A 38 -9.33 8.81 9.22
CA ARG A 38 -8.49 8.41 10.36
C ARG A 38 -8.24 6.91 10.51
N VAL A 39 -8.80 6.04 9.66
CA VAL A 39 -8.62 4.59 9.80
C VAL A 39 -7.19 4.19 9.55
N ALA A 40 -6.53 4.76 8.54
CA ALA A 40 -5.13 4.48 8.24
C ALA A 40 -4.21 4.78 9.44
N GLU A 41 -4.39 5.94 10.08
CA GLU A 41 -3.64 6.37 11.25
C GLU A 41 -3.89 5.45 12.46
N ARG A 42 -5.13 5.00 12.64
CA ARG A 42 -5.50 4.05 13.70
C ARG A 42 -4.87 2.67 13.47
N VAL A 43 -4.84 2.17 12.24
CA VAL A 43 -4.13 0.94 11.90
C VAL A 43 -2.64 1.06 12.23
N LEU A 44 -2.00 2.15 11.83
CA LEU A 44 -0.60 2.43 12.16
C LEU A 44 -0.35 2.53 13.67
N ALA A 45 -1.31 3.07 14.43
CA ALA A 45 -1.29 3.09 15.89
C ALA A 45 -1.61 1.74 16.55
N ASN A 46 -1.79 0.68 15.75
CA ASN A 46 -2.16 -0.66 16.19
C ASN A 46 -3.52 -0.72 16.92
N ASP A 47 -4.44 0.17 16.58
CA ASP A 47 -5.79 0.21 17.14
C ASP A 47 -6.70 -0.80 16.43
N GLY A 48 -6.80 -2.01 16.98
CA GLY A 48 -7.62 -3.10 16.43
C GLY A 48 -9.13 -2.85 16.39
N TYR A 49 -9.64 -1.78 17.03
CA TYR A 49 -11.07 -1.46 17.00
C TYR A 49 -11.57 -0.96 15.64
N VAL A 50 -10.67 -0.68 14.69
CA VAL A 50 -11.05 -0.37 13.30
C VAL A 50 -11.34 -1.61 12.46
N ALA A 51 -10.97 -2.80 12.92
CA ALA A 51 -11.23 -4.04 12.21
C ALA A 51 -12.67 -4.50 12.44
N GLY A 52 -13.41 -4.76 11.37
CA GLY A 52 -14.76 -5.35 11.45
C GLY A 52 -14.76 -6.83 11.88
N HIS A 53 -13.61 -7.50 11.78
CA HIS A 53 -13.42 -8.88 12.21
C HIS A 53 -12.17 -9.05 13.07
N SER A 54 -12.28 -9.81 14.17
CA SER A 54 -11.16 -10.07 15.07
C SER A 54 -10.18 -11.07 14.48
N ASN A 55 -9.10 -10.55 13.89
CA ASN A 55 -7.94 -11.33 13.47
C ASN A 55 -6.64 -10.58 13.77
N PRO A 56 -6.09 -10.71 15.00
CA PRO A 56 -4.91 -9.96 15.43
C PRO A 56 -3.67 -10.19 14.56
N ALA A 57 -3.50 -11.40 14.01
CA ALA A 57 -2.37 -11.74 13.16
C ALA A 57 -2.46 -11.05 11.79
N ALA A 58 -3.63 -11.09 11.15
CA ALA A 58 -3.87 -10.39 9.90
C ALA A 58 -3.79 -8.87 10.09
N PHE A 59 -4.32 -8.34 11.19
CA PHE A 59 -4.27 -6.91 11.49
C PHE A 59 -2.83 -6.43 11.69
N LYS A 60 -2.01 -7.20 12.41
CA LYS A 60 -0.57 -6.92 12.53
C LYS A 60 0.12 -6.91 11.17
N LYS A 61 -0.17 -7.90 10.31
CA LYS A 61 0.38 -7.95 8.95
C LYS A 61 -0.05 -6.73 8.12
N LEU A 62 -1.31 -6.31 8.21
CA LEU A 62 -1.80 -5.09 7.55
C LEU A 62 -1.00 -3.87 8.01
N ARG A 63 -0.79 -3.71 9.32
CA ARG A 63 0.02 -2.61 9.88
C ARG A 63 1.45 -2.63 9.34
N ASP A 64 2.09 -3.80 9.34
CA ASP A 64 3.47 -3.95 8.87
C ASP A 64 3.59 -3.60 7.37
N LEU A 65 2.59 -3.97 6.56
CA LEU A 65 2.52 -3.60 5.13
C LEU A 65 2.31 -2.10 4.93
N MET A 66 1.50 -1.43 5.76
CA MET A 66 1.34 0.02 5.70
C MET A 66 2.64 0.75 6.05
N LEU A 67 3.39 0.26 7.04
CA LEU A 67 4.72 0.78 7.36
C LEU A 67 5.69 0.57 6.19
N LEU A 68 5.66 -0.60 5.55
CA LEU A 68 6.45 -0.89 4.36
C LEU A 68 6.09 0.05 3.20
N HIS A 69 4.81 0.30 2.95
CA HIS A 69 4.34 1.26 1.95
C HIS A 69 4.94 2.65 2.18
N HIS A 70 4.94 3.13 3.43
CA HIS A 70 5.55 4.42 3.77
C HIS A 70 7.07 4.43 3.55
N ALA A 71 7.76 3.35 3.90
CA ALA A 71 9.20 3.21 3.69
C ALA A 71 9.56 3.23 2.20
N VAL A 72 8.86 2.43 1.38
CA VAL A 72 9.04 2.39 -0.08
C VAL A 72 8.77 3.75 -0.70
N THR A 73 7.67 4.42 -0.31
CA THR A 73 7.33 5.74 -0.84
C THR A 73 8.39 6.78 -0.49
N ARG A 74 8.93 6.76 0.74
CA ARG A 74 10.01 7.66 1.14
C ARG A 74 11.28 7.39 0.34
N GLN A 75 11.67 6.13 0.22
CA GLN A 75 12.87 5.75 -0.54
C GLN A 75 12.75 6.11 -2.02
N MET A 76 11.56 5.95 -2.62
CA MET A 76 11.30 6.42 -3.99
C MET A 76 11.51 7.92 -4.14
N VAL A 77 11.06 8.73 -3.17
CA VAL A 77 11.28 10.19 -3.18
C VAL A 77 12.77 10.50 -3.07
N ASP A 78 13.50 9.79 -2.21
CA ASP A 78 14.93 10.01 -2.00
C ASP A 78 15.76 9.62 -3.25
N GLU A 79 15.37 8.55 -3.97
CA GLU A 79 16.09 8.02 -5.13
C GLU A 79 15.71 8.68 -6.46
N LEU A 80 14.42 8.97 -6.68
CA LEU A 80 13.90 9.47 -7.97
C LEU A 80 13.52 10.95 -7.93
N GLY A 81 13.38 11.53 -6.73
CA GLY A 81 12.79 12.85 -6.53
C GLY A 81 11.26 12.82 -6.45
N GLY A 82 10.70 13.84 -5.80
CA GLY A 82 9.27 13.92 -5.47
C GLY A 82 8.33 13.82 -6.68
N THR A 83 8.64 14.51 -7.79
CA THR A 83 7.77 14.50 -8.98
C THR A 83 7.65 13.09 -9.59
N ALA A 84 8.76 12.36 -9.72
CA ALA A 84 8.74 11.01 -10.27
C ALA A 84 8.03 10.04 -9.33
N ALA A 85 8.26 10.13 -8.02
CA ALA A 85 7.58 9.30 -7.04
C ALA A 85 6.05 9.51 -7.04
N VAL A 86 5.58 10.75 -7.18
CA VAL A 86 4.14 11.06 -7.31
C VAL A 86 3.56 10.43 -8.58
N THR A 87 4.23 10.57 -9.73
CA THR A 87 3.76 9.97 -10.98
C THR A 87 3.59 8.45 -10.85
N ILE A 88 4.59 7.76 -10.27
CA ILE A 88 4.51 6.30 -10.06
C ILE A 88 3.36 5.94 -9.12
N ALA A 89 3.17 6.69 -8.03
CA ALA A 89 2.09 6.44 -7.08
C ALA A 89 0.70 6.63 -7.70
N GLU A 90 0.52 7.61 -8.58
CA GLU A 90 -0.71 7.80 -9.36
C GLU A 90 -0.93 6.64 -10.34
N GLN A 91 0.09 6.23 -11.11
CA GLN A 91 0.00 5.11 -12.05
C GLN A 91 -0.40 3.80 -11.36
N VAL A 92 0.21 3.50 -10.22
CA VAL A 92 -0.13 2.32 -9.42
C VAL A 92 -1.58 2.39 -8.93
N ARG A 93 -2.04 3.57 -8.48
CA ARG A 93 -3.42 3.75 -8.01
C ARG A 93 -4.42 3.55 -9.14
N GLU A 94 -4.19 4.15 -10.30
CA GLU A 94 -5.03 4.01 -11.49
C GLU A 94 -5.09 2.55 -11.95
N HIS A 95 -3.94 1.88 -12.02
CA HIS A 95 -3.86 0.48 -12.41
C HIS A 95 -4.66 -0.43 -11.47
N LEU A 96 -4.57 -0.20 -10.15
CA LEU A 96 -5.30 -0.99 -9.16
C LEU A 96 -6.79 -0.67 -9.14
N ALA A 97 -7.18 0.59 -9.29
CA ALA A 97 -8.59 0.98 -9.40
C ALA A 97 -9.28 0.30 -10.60
N ALA A 98 -8.62 0.27 -11.76
CA ALA A 98 -9.12 -0.41 -12.95
C ALA A 98 -9.38 -1.91 -12.70
N ARG A 99 -8.53 -2.58 -11.91
CA ARG A 99 -8.69 -4.00 -11.55
C ARG A 99 -9.86 -4.23 -10.58
N SER A 100 -10.05 -3.35 -9.60
CA SER A 100 -11.19 -3.41 -8.68
C SER A 100 -12.52 -3.24 -9.41
N HIS A 101 -12.60 -2.39 -10.43
CA HIS A 101 -13.80 -2.22 -11.26
C HIS A 101 -14.11 -3.44 -12.13
N HIS A 102 -13.08 -4.11 -12.67
CA HIS A 102 -13.28 -5.32 -13.50
C HIS A 102 -13.67 -6.56 -12.68
N GLY A 103 -13.33 -6.62 -11.39
CA GLY A 103 -13.72 -7.71 -10.50
C GLY A 103 -15.16 -7.64 -9.96
N ASN A 104 -15.86 -6.51 -10.19
CA ASN A 104 -17.22 -6.28 -9.70
C ASN A 104 -18.29 -6.47 -10.80
N ASP A 105 -17.88 -6.90 -12.00
CA ASP A 105 -18.73 -7.23 -13.15
C ASP A 105 -18.77 -8.76 -13.30
N VAL A 106 -19.48 -9.42 -12.39
CA VAL A 106 -19.92 -10.81 -12.55
C VAL A 106 -21.42 -10.84 -12.26
N PRO A 107 -22.27 -11.31 -13.19
CA PRO A 107 -23.72 -11.35 -13.02
C PRO A 107 -24.18 -12.33 -11.93
#